data_AF-A0A6G7Y8I9-F1
#
_entry.id   AF-A0A6G7Y8I9-F1
#
_cell.length_a   1.000
_cell.length_b   1.000
_cell.length_c   1.000
_cell.angle_alpha   90.00
_cell.angle_beta   90.00
_cell.angle_gamma   90.00
#
_symmetry.space_group_name_H-M   'P 1'
#
loop_
_entity.id
_entity.type
_entity.pdbx_description
1 polymer ?
#
loop_
_entity_poly.entity_id
_entity_poly.type
_entity_poly.pdbx_seq_one_letter_code
_entity_poly.pdbx_strand_id
1 'polypeptide(L)'
;MANPHSLLPRGWQRAGALVSILANAVRPPLVRPDVLFAPDYKHLVPFHRTSETITPLAHRLETAIRTPLRKGDEAKLVKDHLAGLDGAALVCWEHHHIPDLAEAFCAAVGLDASALPPIARSWPEEDFYSVIVFTRDEHGGYSVQVTSQDALAGDPAR
;
A
#
# COMPACT_ATOMS: atom_id res chain seq x y z
N MET A 1 -12.56 26.22 -1.38
CA MET A 1 -11.44 25.87 -0.47
C MET A 1 -11.08 24.41 -0.71
N ALA A 2 -9.79 24.07 -0.79
CA ALA A 2 -9.36 22.68 -0.87
C ALA A 2 -9.64 21.98 0.47
N ASN A 3 -10.16 20.75 0.45
CA ASN A 3 -10.35 20.00 1.68
C ASN A 3 -8.99 19.47 2.17
N PRO A 4 -8.60 19.73 3.43
CA PRO A 4 -7.29 19.38 3.95
C PRO A 4 -7.05 17.87 4.09
N HIS A 5 -8.07 17.03 3.93
CA HIS A 5 -8.01 15.57 3.98
C HIS A 5 -8.07 14.91 2.60
N SER A 6 -8.26 15.70 1.53
CA SER A 6 -8.28 15.19 0.16
C SER A 6 -6.89 15.26 -0.48
N LEU A 7 -6.73 14.52 -1.57
CA LEU A 7 -5.59 14.60 -2.46
C LEU A 7 -5.54 15.98 -3.12
N LEU A 8 -4.31 16.51 -3.20
CA LEU A 8 -4.00 17.62 -4.09
C LEU A 8 -4.04 17.15 -5.55
N PRO A 9 -4.09 18.06 -6.55
CA PRO A 9 -4.12 17.69 -7.96
C PRO A 9 -3.03 16.69 -8.39
N ARG A 10 -1.79 16.86 -7.89
CA ARG A 10 -0.69 15.92 -8.15
C ARG A 10 -0.94 14.53 -7.55
N GLY A 11 -1.59 14.46 -6.40
CA GLY A 11 -2.03 13.20 -5.78
C GLY A 11 -3.07 12.48 -6.64
N TRP A 12 -4.04 13.20 -7.18
CA TRP A 12 -5.03 12.64 -8.11
C TRP A 12 -4.42 12.15 -9.43
N GLN A 13 -3.42 12.86 -9.97
CA GLN A 13 -2.67 12.40 -11.14
C GLN A 13 -1.95 11.07 -10.85
N ARG A 14 -1.29 10.96 -9.70
CA ARG A 14 -0.65 9.71 -9.26
C ARG A 14 -1.67 8.58 -9.11
N ALA A 15 -2.78 8.85 -8.43
CA ALA A 15 -3.87 7.88 -8.25
C ALA A 15 -4.40 7.34 -9.60
N GLY A 16 -4.51 8.22 -10.61
CA GLY A 16 -4.84 7.82 -11.98
C GLY A 16 -3.74 6.99 -12.65
N ALA A 17 -2.47 7.36 -12.50
CA ALA A 17 -1.34 6.62 -13.08
C ALA A 17 -1.20 5.20 -12.49
N LEU A 18 -1.51 5.01 -11.21
CA LEU A 18 -1.55 3.69 -10.56
C LEU A 18 -2.49 2.71 -11.25
N VAL A 19 -3.55 3.20 -11.92
CA VAL A 19 -4.45 2.36 -12.72
C VAL A 19 -3.68 1.70 -13.86
N SER A 20 -2.91 2.47 -14.62
CA SER A 20 -2.12 1.95 -15.75
C SER A 20 -1.03 1.00 -15.28
N ILE A 21 -0.43 1.26 -14.12
CA ILE A 21 0.65 0.45 -13.55
C ILE A 21 0.12 -0.88 -13.04
N LEU A 22 -0.93 -0.87 -12.21
CA LEU A 22 -1.34 -2.04 -11.45
C LEU A 22 -2.47 -2.84 -12.11
N ALA A 23 -3.38 -2.22 -12.86
CA ALA A 23 -4.56 -2.93 -13.36
C ALA A 23 -4.23 -4.06 -14.34
N ASN A 24 -3.10 -3.97 -15.06
CA ASN A 24 -2.65 -5.02 -15.96
C ASN A 24 -1.24 -5.53 -15.61
N ALA A 25 -0.76 -5.28 -14.39
CA ALA A 25 0.54 -5.75 -13.95
C ALA A 25 0.55 -7.28 -13.89
N VAL A 26 1.37 -7.88 -14.75
CA VAL A 26 1.52 -9.34 -14.90
C VAL A 26 2.88 -9.85 -14.45
N ARG A 27 3.85 -8.97 -14.16
CA ARG A 27 5.21 -9.38 -13.78
C ARG A 27 5.71 -8.63 -12.54
N PRO A 28 6.48 -9.30 -11.66
CA PRO A 28 7.10 -8.67 -10.49
C PRO A 28 7.94 -7.42 -10.81
N PRO A 29 8.17 -6.53 -9.83
CA PRO A 29 7.75 -6.68 -8.43
C PRO A 29 6.30 -6.26 -8.17
N LEU A 30 5.72 -5.35 -8.98
CA LEU A 30 4.33 -4.92 -8.83
C LEU A 30 3.42 -5.85 -9.63
N VAL A 31 2.37 -6.38 -9.00
CA VAL A 31 1.38 -7.27 -9.63
C VAL A 31 -0.01 -6.67 -9.49
N ARG A 32 -0.95 -7.11 -10.34
CA ARG A 32 -2.36 -6.73 -10.22
C ARG A 32 -2.91 -7.20 -8.86
N PRO A 33 -3.42 -6.29 -8.01
CA PRO A 33 -4.00 -6.69 -6.73
C PRO A 33 -5.40 -7.28 -6.91
N ASP A 34 -5.71 -8.28 -6.09
CA ASP A 34 -7.04 -8.91 -5.96
C ASP A 34 -7.90 -8.19 -4.90
N VAL A 35 -7.24 -7.62 -3.90
CA VAL A 35 -7.89 -6.92 -2.78
C VAL A 35 -7.17 -5.62 -2.46
N LEU A 36 -7.96 -4.60 -2.11
CA LEU A 36 -7.48 -3.27 -1.77
C LEU A 36 -7.83 -2.94 -0.32
N PHE A 37 -6.88 -2.40 0.44
CA PHE A 37 -7.08 -1.95 1.81
C PHE A 37 -6.68 -0.49 2.01
N ALA A 38 -7.44 0.21 2.84
CA ALA A 38 -7.12 1.53 3.37
C ALA A 38 -7.64 1.65 4.82
N PRO A 39 -7.17 2.62 5.62
CA PRO A 39 -7.70 2.84 6.97
C PRO A 39 -9.15 3.31 6.91
N ASP A 40 -9.94 2.90 7.89
CA ASP A 40 -11.29 3.44 8.08
C ASP A 40 -11.24 4.85 8.66
N TYR A 41 -11.71 5.80 7.86
CA TYR A 41 -11.84 7.21 8.22
C TYR A 41 -13.29 7.70 8.20
N LYS A 42 -14.26 6.84 7.88
CA LYS A 42 -15.64 7.25 7.54
C LYS A 42 -16.36 8.00 8.67
N HIS A 43 -15.99 7.72 9.91
CA HIS A 43 -16.54 8.39 11.10
C HIS A 43 -15.87 9.72 11.44
N LEU A 44 -14.74 10.05 10.82
CA LEU A 44 -14.00 11.30 11.04
C LEU A 44 -14.20 12.26 9.86
N VAL A 45 -14.09 11.74 8.64
CA VAL A 45 -14.17 12.53 7.41
C VAL A 45 -14.86 11.72 6.30
N PRO A 46 -15.60 12.39 5.40
CA PRO A 46 -16.28 11.70 4.30
C PRO A 46 -15.31 11.11 3.26
N PHE A 47 -14.07 11.63 3.20
CA PHE A 47 -13.03 11.18 2.29
C PHE A 47 -11.65 11.43 2.89
N HIS A 48 -10.70 10.56 2.57
CA HIS A 48 -9.33 10.64 3.05
C HIS A 48 -8.33 10.21 1.98
N ARG A 49 -7.19 10.91 1.91
CA ARG A 49 -6.10 10.70 0.95
C ARG A 49 -5.73 9.23 0.72
N THR A 50 -5.67 8.42 1.78
CA THR A 50 -5.32 6.99 1.69
C THR A 50 -6.32 6.22 0.82
N SER A 51 -7.62 6.37 1.07
CA SER A 51 -8.66 5.76 0.24
C SER A 51 -8.69 6.36 -1.18
N GLU A 52 -8.63 7.69 -1.30
CA GLU A 52 -8.67 8.38 -2.60
C GLU A 52 -7.52 7.98 -3.53
N THR A 53 -6.33 7.67 -2.98
CA THR A 53 -5.15 7.27 -3.76
C THR A 53 -5.40 5.99 -4.57
N ILE A 54 -6.22 5.08 -4.04
CA ILE A 54 -6.52 3.80 -4.68
C ILE A 54 -7.96 3.70 -5.23
N THR A 55 -8.78 4.74 -5.06
CA THR A 55 -10.15 4.80 -5.62
C THR A 55 -10.19 4.60 -7.14
N PRO A 56 -9.35 5.26 -7.97
CA PRO A 56 -9.36 5.03 -9.41
C PRO A 56 -9.04 3.57 -9.78
N LEU A 57 -8.10 2.94 -9.05
CA LEU A 57 -7.77 1.53 -9.25
C LEU A 57 -8.92 0.62 -8.84
N ALA A 58 -9.56 0.89 -7.69
CA ALA A 58 -10.74 0.17 -7.23
C ALA A 58 -11.86 0.15 -8.28
N HIS A 59 -12.15 1.31 -8.88
CA HIS A 59 -13.11 1.42 -9.98
C HIS A 59 -12.68 0.62 -11.20
N ARG A 60 -11.41 0.67 -11.61
CA ARG A 60 -10.90 -0.08 -12.77
C ARG A 60 -10.93 -1.59 -12.57
N LEU A 61 -10.70 -2.05 -11.35
CA LEU A 61 -10.71 -3.45 -10.96
C LEU A 61 -12.11 -3.97 -10.61
N GLU A 62 -13.12 -3.08 -10.55
CA GLU A 62 -14.47 -3.39 -10.10
C GLU A 62 -14.50 -4.05 -8.72
N THR A 63 -13.60 -3.60 -7.82
CA THR A 63 -13.46 -4.13 -6.46
C THR A 63 -13.65 -3.04 -5.42
N ALA A 64 -14.13 -3.40 -4.23
CA ALA A 64 -14.30 -2.47 -3.13
C ALA A 64 -12.99 -2.27 -2.35
N ILE A 65 -12.73 -1.04 -1.90
CA ILE A 65 -11.68 -0.77 -0.93
C ILE A 65 -12.16 -1.24 0.45
N ARG A 66 -11.49 -2.24 1.01
CA ARG A 66 -11.77 -2.75 2.35
C ARG A 66 -11.17 -1.79 3.38
N THR A 67 -12.00 -1.40 4.35
CA THR A 67 -11.64 -0.48 5.44
C THR A 67 -11.98 -1.12 6.79
N PRO A 68 -11.35 -2.26 7.14
CA PRO A 68 -11.77 -3.05 8.30
C PRO A 68 -11.31 -2.43 9.64
N LEU A 69 -10.28 -1.59 9.61
CA LEU A 69 -9.53 -1.14 10.79
C LEU A 69 -9.06 0.30 10.61
N ARG A 70 -8.79 0.98 11.72
CA ARG A 70 -8.29 2.36 11.76
C ARG A 70 -6.77 2.37 11.71
N LYS A 71 -6.18 3.57 11.55
CA LYS A 71 -4.76 3.76 11.89
C LYS A 71 -4.50 3.44 13.35
N GLY A 72 -3.36 2.82 13.65
CA GLY A 72 -3.00 2.28 14.96
C GLY A 72 -3.33 0.81 15.17
N ASP A 73 -4.07 0.18 14.24
CA ASP A 73 -4.44 -1.25 14.28
C ASP A 73 -3.63 -2.09 13.28
N GLU A 74 -2.43 -1.65 12.89
CA GLU A 74 -1.61 -2.23 11.83
C GLU A 74 -1.34 -3.73 12.03
N ALA A 75 -0.95 -4.13 13.25
CA ALA A 75 -0.70 -5.53 13.57
C ALA A 75 -1.97 -6.39 13.46
N LYS A 76 -3.15 -5.82 13.77
CA LYS A 76 -4.43 -6.49 13.62
C LYS A 76 -4.81 -6.62 12.14
N LEU A 77 -4.55 -5.61 11.32
CA LEU A 77 -4.76 -5.68 9.86
C LEU A 77 -3.94 -6.82 9.27
N VAL A 78 -2.66 -6.90 9.64
CA VAL A 78 -1.77 -7.96 9.17
C VAL A 78 -2.31 -9.33 9.57
N LYS A 79 -2.55 -9.54 10.86
CA LYS A 79 -2.98 -10.83 11.41
C LYS A 79 -4.29 -11.31 10.81
N ASP A 80 -5.30 -10.44 10.77
CA ASP A 80 -6.67 -10.84 10.43
C ASP A 80 -6.92 -10.85 8.92
N HIS A 81 -6.09 -10.16 8.12
CA HIS A 81 -6.37 -9.95 6.69
C HIS A 81 -5.21 -10.16 5.70
N LEU A 82 -3.94 -10.07 6.11
CA LEU A 82 -2.82 -10.07 5.16
C LEU A 82 -1.95 -11.34 5.24
N ALA A 83 -1.58 -11.80 6.44
CA ALA A 83 -0.58 -12.87 6.60
C ALA A 83 -1.00 -14.22 6.00
N GLY A 84 -2.30 -14.51 6.01
CA GLY A 84 -2.89 -15.73 5.42
C GLY A 84 -3.63 -15.49 4.11
N LEU A 85 -3.49 -14.31 3.50
CA LEU A 85 -4.20 -14.00 2.26
C LEU A 85 -3.67 -14.85 1.10
N ASP A 86 -4.59 -15.39 0.30
CA ASP A 86 -4.29 -15.90 -1.02
C ASP A 86 -4.49 -14.82 -2.09
N GLY A 87 -3.51 -14.70 -2.99
CA GLY A 87 -3.47 -13.64 -4.00
C GLY A 87 -2.69 -12.40 -3.54
N ALA A 88 -2.88 -11.30 -4.25
CA ALA A 88 -2.17 -10.05 -4.03
C ALA A 88 -3.06 -9.00 -3.33
N ALA A 89 -2.55 -8.42 -2.25
CA ALA A 89 -3.16 -7.25 -1.61
C ALA A 89 -2.37 -5.97 -1.96
N LEU A 90 -3.10 -4.89 -2.23
CA LEU A 90 -2.57 -3.54 -2.17
C LEU A 90 -3.08 -2.85 -0.90
N VAL A 91 -2.16 -2.39 -0.05
CA VAL A 91 -2.48 -1.64 1.17
C VAL A 91 -2.01 -0.20 0.98
N CYS A 92 -2.93 0.75 1.00
CA CYS A 92 -2.62 2.18 0.97
C CYS A 92 -2.82 2.79 2.35
N TRP A 93 -1.74 3.25 2.97
CA TRP A 93 -1.71 3.67 4.38
C TRP A 93 -0.96 4.99 4.56
N GLU A 94 -1.04 5.59 5.74
CA GLU A 94 -0.26 6.79 6.09
C GLU A 94 1.21 6.43 6.32
N HIS A 95 2.12 7.28 5.83
CA HIS A 95 3.55 7.01 5.84
C HIS A 95 4.11 6.76 7.24
N HIS A 96 3.62 7.45 8.29
CA HIS A 96 4.05 7.22 9.68
C HIS A 96 3.77 5.81 10.18
N HIS A 97 2.84 5.11 9.56
CA HIS A 97 2.37 3.78 9.97
C HIS A 97 2.80 2.68 8.99
N ILE A 98 3.42 3.02 7.86
CA ILE A 98 3.96 2.03 6.91
C ILE A 98 5.06 1.17 7.58
N PRO A 99 6.00 1.73 8.39
CA PRO A 99 6.98 0.91 9.11
C PRO A 99 6.34 -0.12 10.04
N ASP A 100 5.34 0.29 10.83
CA ASP A 100 4.63 -0.61 11.76
C ASP A 100 3.90 -1.74 11.01
N LEU A 101 3.29 -1.44 9.85
CA LEU A 101 2.69 -2.46 8.98
C LEU A 101 3.73 -3.45 8.47
N ALA A 102 4.88 -2.97 8.00
CA ALA A 102 5.93 -3.80 7.43
C ALA A 102 6.55 -4.72 8.50
N GLU A 103 6.82 -4.19 9.69
CA GLU A 103 7.35 -4.96 10.81
C GLU A 103 6.32 -5.99 11.31
N ALA A 104 5.05 -5.61 11.44
CA ALA A 104 4.00 -6.54 11.81
C ALA A 104 3.84 -7.67 10.78
N PHE A 105 3.93 -7.36 9.48
CA PHE A 105 3.89 -8.37 8.42
C PHE A 105 5.07 -9.34 8.52
N CYS A 106 6.30 -8.82 8.68
CA CYS A 106 7.49 -9.64 8.93
C CYS A 106 7.28 -10.62 10.09
N ALA A 107 6.83 -10.11 11.24
CA ALA A 107 6.57 -10.92 12.43
C ALA A 107 5.51 -12.01 12.17
N ALA A 108 4.45 -11.68 11.44
CA ALA A 108 3.35 -12.61 11.17
C ALA A 108 3.73 -13.74 10.20
N VAL A 109 4.64 -13.47 9.26
CA VAL A 109 5.09 -14.46 8.26
C VAL A 109 6.44 -15.12 8.59
N GLY A 110 7.01 -14.79 9.76
CA GLY A 110 8.30 -15.35 10.21
C GLY A 110 9.51 -14.84 9.43
N LEU A 111 9.41 -13.66 8.82
CA LEU A 111 10.53 -12.98 8.16
C LEU A 111 11.28 -12.11 9.18
N ASP A 112 12.60 -12.23 9.24
CA ASP A 112 13.44 -11.39 10.10
C ASP A 112 13.32 -9.91 9.70
N ALA A 113 12.98 -9.03 10.64
CA ALA A 113 12.81 -7.60 10.39
C ALA A 113 14.10 -6.91 9.90
N SER A 114 15.28 -7.52 10.11
CA SER A 114 16.54 -7.06 9.52
C SER A 114 16.54 -7.13 7.98
N ALA A 115 15.70 -7.99 7.38
CA ALA A 115 15.51 -8.07 5.93
C ALA A 115 14.80 -6.84 5.34
N LEU A 116 14.09 -6.05 6.16
CA LEU A 116 13.44 -4.83 5.70
C LEU A 116 14.50 -3.83 5.18
N PRO A 117 14.34 -3.28 3.96
CA PRO A 117 15.20 -2.20 3.50
C PRO A 117 15.13 -0.99 4.45
N PRO A 118 16.20 -0.18 4.57
CA PRO A 118 16.22 0.96 5.51
C PRO A 118 15.02 1.91 5.40
N ILE A 119 14.55 2.17 4.18
CA ILE A 119 13.39 3.04 3.92
C ILE A 119 12.07 2.45 4.42
N ALA A 120 11.93 1.12 4.45
CA ALA A 120 10.77 0.44 5.01
C ALA A 120 10.74 0.55 6.55
N ARG A 121 11.90 0.72 7.20
CA ARG A 121 12.02 0.90 8.65
C ARG A 121 11.87 2.35 9.10
N SER A 122 12.07 3.30 8.19
CA SER A 122 11.92 4.73 8.44
C SER A 122 11.47 5.41 7.16
N TRP A 123 10.15 5.57 7.02
CA TRP A 123 9.54 6.10 5.80
C TRP A 123 9.74 7.62 5.71
N PRO A 124 10.29 8.16 4.62
CA PRO A 124 10.50 9.60 4.49
C PRO A 124 9.16 10.35 4.32
N GLU A 125 9.01 11.48 5.00
CA GLU A 125 7.80 12.34 4.96
C GLU A 125 7.32 12.66 3.52
N GLU A 126 8.26 12.95 2.62
CA GLU A 126 7.99 13.37 1.24
C GLU A 126 8.08 12.21 0.23
N ASP A 127 8.02 10.96 0.69
CA ASP A 127 8.01 9.79 -0.18
C ASP A 127 6.57 9.31 -0.45
N PHE A 128 6.09 9.66 -1.64
CA PHE A 128 4.76 9.31 -2.14
C PHE A 128 4.79 8.29 -3.30
N TYR A 129 5.97 7.77 -3.63
CA TYR A 129 6.21 6.98 -4.84
C TYR A 129 6.79 5.60 -4.54
N SER A 130 7.29 5.35 -3.33
CA SER A 130 7.78 4.02 -2.95
C SER A 130 6.67 3.03 -2.65
N VAL A 131 6.97 1.74 -2.82
CA VAL A 131 6.13 0.60 -2.45
C VAL A 131 7.02 -0.45 -1.79
N ILE A 132 6.60 -0.94 -0.62
CA ILE A 132 7.17 -2.16 -0.02
C ILE A 132 6.46 -3.34 -0.65
N VAL A 133 7.22 -4.25 -1.24
CA VAL A 133 6.69 -5.46 -1.88
C VAL A 133 7.17 -6.67 -1.11
N PHE A 134 6.22 -7.39 -0.52
CA PHE A 134 6.43 -8.72 0.03
C PHE A 134 6.00 -9.77 -0.99
N THR A 135 6.90 -10.68 -1.33
CA THR A 135 6.64 -11.76 -2.30
C THR A 135 6.76 -13.10 -1.61
N ARG A 136 5.68 -13.90 -1.66
CA ARG A 136 5.63 -15.29 -1.19
C ARG A 136 6.15 -16.22 -2.29
N ASP A 137 7.11 -17.10 -1.96
CA ASP A 137 7.60 -18.14 -2.85
C ASP A 137 6.72 -19.40 -2.82
N GLU A 138 7.07 -20.39 -3.64
CA GLU A 138 6.34 -21.67 -3.75
C GLU A 138 6.39 -22.52 -2.47
N HIS A 139 7.35 -22.26 -1.58
CA HIS A 139 7.53 -22.94 -0.30
C HIS A 139 6.89 -22.18 0.88
N GLY A 140 6.27 -21.03 0.61
CA GLY A 140 5.63 -20.17 1.61
C GLY A 140 6.58 -19.19 2.29
N GLY A 141 7.86 -19.15 1.90
CA GLY A 141 8.82 -18.15 2.36
C GLY A 141 8.54 -16.78 1.77
N TYR A 142 8.84 -15.72 2.51
CA TYR A 142 8.67 -14.35 2.04
C TYR A 142 10.02 -13.66 1.79
N SER A 143 10.09 -12.94 0.67
CA SER A 143 11.14 -11.95 0.41
C SER A 143 10.53 -10.55 0.44
N VAL A 144 11.34 -9.55 0.76
CA VAL A 144 10.91 -8.15 0.81
C VAL A 144 11.86 -7.26 0.02
N GLN A 145 11.29 -6.31 -0.71
CA GLN A 145 12.02 -5.27 -1.43
C GLN A 145 11.23 -3.96 -1.40
N VAL A 146 11.89 -2.86 -1.74
CA VAL A 146 11.23 -1.57 -1.99
C VAL A 146 11.49 -1.19 -3.43
N THR A 147 10.42 -0.79 -4.13
CA THR A 147 10.48 -0.33 -5.51
C THR A 147 9.75 1.00 -5.66
N SER A 148 9.97 1.70 -6.78
CA SER A 148 9.23 2.92 -7.13
C SER A 148 8.01 2.56 -7.96
N GLN A 149 6.91 3.27 -7.75
CA GLN A 149 5.73 3.23 -8.63
C GLN A 149 6.06 3.83 -10.01
N ASP A 150 7.06 4.72 -10.09
CA ASP A 150 7.44 5.48 -11.28
C ASP A 150 6.22 6.08 -12.01
N ALA A 151 5.29 6.63 -11.22
CA ALA A 151 3.96 6.98 -11.70
C ALA A 151 3.91 8.36 -12.34
N LEU A 152 4.78 9.27 -11.91
CA LEU A 152 4.85 10.64 -12.42
C LEU A 152 6.30 11.00 -12.77
N ALA A 153 6.46 11.84 -13.79
CA ALA A 153 7.77 12.36 -14.16
C ALA A 153 8.46 13.05 -12.97
N GLY A 154 9.73 12.72 -12.76
CA GLY A 154 10.54 13.23 -11.65
C GLY A 154 10.44 12.40 -10.36
N ASP A 155 9.67 11.30 -10.35
CA ASP A 155 9.81 10.29 -9.31
C ASP A 155 11.22 9.67 -9.37
N PRO A 156 11.92 9.51 -8.24
CA PRO A 156 13.24 8.90 -8.25
C PRO A 156 13.14 7.41 -8.56
N ALA A 157 14.15 6.91 -9.26
CA ALA A 157 14.36 5.48 -9.42
C ALA A 157 14.76 4.86 -8.07
N ARG A 158 14.32 3.62 -7.83
CA ARG A 158 14.71 2.81 -6.68
C ARG A 158 15.07 1.41 -7.12
#